data_AF-A0A151U9S1-F1
#
_entry.id   AF-A0A151U9S1-F1
#
_cell.length_a   1.000
_cell.length_b   1.000
_cell.length_c   1.000
_cell.angle_alpha   90.00
_cell.angle_beta   90.00
_cell.angle_gamma   90.00
#
_symmetry.space_group_name_H-M   'P 1'
#
loop_
_entity.id
_entity.type
_entity.pdbx_description
1 polymer ?
#
loop_
_entity_poly.entity_id
_entity_poly.type
_entity_poly.pdbx_seq_one_letter_code
_entity_poly.pdbx_strand_id
1 'polypeptide(L)'
;MLGDTAIAVHPNDNRYSHFHGKHAIHPFNGRKLPIICDAILVDPKFGTGAVKITPAHDPNDFEVGKRHSLEFINVFTDDGKINSDGGSDFVGMPRFKAREAVTEALQKKGLYRGSENNEMRLGVCSRSNDVVEPMIKPQWYVNCNDLANQALQAAVDEENKRLEIVPKQYLADWKRWLENIRDWCISRQLWWGHQIPAWYVTLEDDVRREFGAYNDHWVVARTEEEAQKEASQRYNGKKFHLSQDPDVLDTWFSSGLFPLSVLGWPDDTQDLKTFYPTSVLETGHDILFFWVARMVMLGLKLGGDVPFGKVRLLSRADHFMRTLSVWA
;
A
#
# COMPACT_ATOMS: atom_id res chain seq x y z
N MET A 1 -12.82 9.54 -13.23
CA MET A 1 -13.92 9.57 -14.21
C MET A 1 -13.99 8.28 -14.98
N LEU A 2 -12.99 7.96 -15.82
CA LEU A 2 -13.05 6.73 -16.62
C LEU A 2 -13.21 5.44 -15.79
N GLY A 3 -12.69 5.41 -14.56
CA GLY A 3 -12.86 4.32 -13.59
C GLY A 3 -14.02 4.52 -12.59
N ASP A 4 -14.94 5.46 -12.83
CA ASP A 4 -16.01 5.74 -11.87
C ASP A 4 -16.99 4.56 -11.80
N THR A 5 -17.42 4.24 -10.59
CA THR A 5 -18.40 3.16 -10.32
C THR A 5 -19.62 3.63 -9.52
N ALA A 6 -19.61 4.84 -8.96
CA ALA A 6 -20.78 5.46 -8.35
C ALA A 6 -20.68 6.99 -8.31
N ILE A 7 -21.77 7.64 -7.92
CA ILE A 7 -21.80 9.03 -7.48
C ILE A 7 -22.29 9.03 -6.03
N ALA A 8 -21.52 9.60 -5.10
CA ALA A 8 -21.94 9.75 -3.71
C ALA A 8 -22.54 11.13 -3.46
N VAL A 9 -23.64 11.15 -2.71
CA VAL A 9 -24.27 12.35 -2.16
C VAL A 9 -24.43 12.22 -0.65
N HIS A 10 -24.58 13.33 0.06
CA HIS A 10 -24.87 13.28 1.48
C HIS A 10 -26.36 12.91 1.69
N PRO A 11 -26.70 11.95 2.58
CA PRO A 11 -28.09 11.49 2.76
C PRO A 11 -29.08 12.60 3.13
N ASN A 12 -28.62 13.63 3.84
CA ASN A 12 -29.44 14.76 4.28
C ASN A 12 -29.40 15.97 3.32
N ASP A 13 -28.81 15.85 2.14
CA ASP A 13 -28.81 16.92 1.15
C ASP A 13 -30.10 16.91 0.32
N ASN A 14 -31.01 17.84 0.66
CA ASN A 14 -32.32 17.97 0.01
C ASN A 14 -32.24 18.20 -1.51
N ARG A 15 -31.11 18.71 -2.04
CA ARG A 15 -30.91 18.90 -3.48
C ARG A 15 -30.91 17.57 -4.24
N TYR A 16 -30.50 16.48 -3.59
CA TYR A 16 -30.29 15.17 -4.22
C TYR A 16 -31.24 14.06 -3.73
N SER A 17 -32.12 14.34 -2.77
CA SER A 17 -33.01 13.31 -2.18
C SER A 17 -33.86 12.55 -3.20
N HIS A 18 -34.24 13.20 -4.30
CA HIS A 18 -35.02 12.60 -5.39
C HIS A 18 -34.20 11.68 -6.32
N PHE A 19 -32.88 11.60 -6.12
CA PHE A 19 -31.95 10.75 -6.85
C PHE A 19 -31.43 9.55 -6.05
N HIS A 20 -31.78 9.44 -4.76
CA HIS A 20 -31.38 8.28 -3.96
C HIS A 20 -31.84 6.96 -4.60
N GLY A 21 -30.92 6.01 -4.76
CA GLY A 21 -31.20 4.71 -5.40
C GLY A 21 -31.40 4.77 -6.92
N LYS A 22 -31.27 5.94 -7.55
CA LYS A 22 -31.27 6.08 -9.01
C LYS A 22 -29.86 5.87 -9.56
N HIS A 23 -29.77 5.89 -10.89
CA HIS A 23 -28.52 5.71 -11.61
C HIS A 23 -28.27 6.88 -12.56
N ALA A 24 -27.02 7.28 -12.69
CA ALA A 24 -26.53 8.14 -13.76
C ALA A 24 -25.90 7.29 -14.88
N ILE A 25 -25.87 7.80 -16.11
CA ILE A 25 -25.19 7.12 -17.22
C ILE A 25 -23.82 7.77 -17.39
N HIS A 26 -22.76 6.97 -17.33
CA HIS A 26 -21.40 7.46 -17.53
C HIS A 26 -21.21 7.95 -18.99
N PRO A 27 -20.64 9.16 -19.20
CA PRO A 27 -20.70 9.85 -20.49
C PRO A 27 -19.89 9.23 -21.63
N PHE A 28 -18.95 8.32 -21.33
CA PHE A 28 -18.03 7.73 -22.31
C PHE A 28 -18.20 6.24 -22.55
N ASN A 29 -18.58 5.47 -21.53
CA ASN A 29 -18.66 4.01 -21.60
C ASN A 29 -20.09 3.47 -21.33
N GLY A 30 -21.05 4.36 -21.06
CA GLY A 30 -22.45 3.98 -20.87
C GLY A 30 -22.75 3.20 -19.58
N ARG A 31 -21.77 2.99 -18.69
CA ARG A 31 -22.01 2.31 -17.40
C ARG A 31 -23.08 3.03 -16.58
N LYS A 32 -23.94 2.27 -15.93
CA LYS A 32 -24.92 2.80 -14.97
C LYS A 32 -24.25 2.98 -13.61
N LEU A 33 -24.05 4.23 -13.21
CA LEU A 33 -23.45 4.59 -11.94
C LEU A 33 -24.56 4.75 -10.90
N PRO A 34 -24.66 3.89 -9.87
CA PRO A 34 -25.58 4.11 -8.77
C PRO A 34 -25.28 5.43 -8.05
N ILE A 35 -26.35 6.11 -7.60
CA ILE A 35 -26.28 7.28 -6.74
C ILE A 35 -26.47 6.81 -5.30
N ILE A 36 -25.36 6.79 -4.55
CA ILE A 36 -25.28 6.27 -3.19
C ILE A 36 -25.26 7.40 -2.16
N CYS A 37 -25.67 7.10 -0.93
CA CYS A 37 -25.65 8.06 0.17
C CYS A 37 -24.49 7.76 1.12
N ASP A 38 -23.50 8.65 1.21
CA ASP A 38 -22.35 8.48 2.11
C ASP A 38 -22.07 9.76 2.90
N ALA A 39 -22.42 9.75 4.18
CA ALA A 39 -22.24 10.91 5.07
C ALA A 39 -20.81 11.08 5.58
N ILE A 40 -19.94 10.09 5.39
CA ILE A 40 -18.56 10.12 5.88
C ILE A 40 -17.66 10.85 4.87
N LEU A 41 -17.83 10.54 3.58
CA LEU A 41 -17.04 11.14 2.51
C LEU A 41 -17.58 12.51 2.09
N VAL A 42 -18.90 12.64 1.95
CA VAL A 42 -19.50 13.78 1.23
C VAL A 42 -19.73 14.95 2.17
N ASP A 43 -19.05 16.07 1.92
CA ASP A 43 -19.40 17.38 2.45
C ASP A 43 -20.37 18.11 1.49
N PRO A 44 -21.65 18.36 1.89
CA PRO A 44 -22.61 19.07 1.06
C PRO A 44 -22.16 20.48 0.65
N LYS A 45 -21.26 21.10 1.43
CA LYS A 45 -20.77 22.47 1.19
C LYS A 45 -19.65 22.52 0.16
N PHE A 46 -19.02 21.40 -0.16
CA PHE A 46 -17.91 21.34 -1.09
C PHE A 46 -18.37 21.09 -2.53
N GLY A 47 -17.94 21.95 -3.46
CA GLY A 47 -18.31 21.85 -4.87
C GLY A 47 -19.82 21.79 -5.07
N THR A 48 -20.30 20.73 -5.74
CA THR A 48 -21.74 20.55 -5.96
C THR A 48 -22.45 19.89 -4.78
N GLY A 49 -21.73 19.29 -3.82
CA GLY A 49 -22.29 18.39 -2.81
C GLY A 49 -22.50 16.95 -3.31
N ALA A 50 -22.03 16.65 -4.54
CA ALA A 50 -21.97 15.30 -5.10
C ALA A 50 -20.53 14.99 -5.56
N VAL A 51 -20.07 13.76 -5.30
CA VAL A 51 -18.69 13.34 -5.56
C VAL A 51 -18.68 12.08 -6.41
N LYS A 52 -17.88 12.06 -7.48
CA LYS A 52 -17.63 10.84 -8.26
C LYS A 52 -16.84 9.84 -7.42
N ILE A 53 -17.17 8.54 -7.51
CA ILE A 53 -16.48 7.51 -6.73
C ILE A 53 -15.67 6.60 -7.68
N THR A 54 -14.37 6.53 -7.43
CA THR A 54 -13.34 5.85 -8.23
C THR A 54 -12.53 4.89 -7.35
N PRO A 55 -13.11 3.77 -6.86
CA PRO A 55 -12.54 3.00 -5.76
C PRO A 55 -11.13 2.45 -5.99
N ALA A 56 -10.74 2.21 -7.24
CA ALA A 56 -9.41 1.68 -7.56
C ALA A 56 -8.29 2.74 -7.58
N HIS A 57 -8.62 4.03 -7.50
CA HIS A 57 -7.68 5.12 -7.79
C HIS A 57 -7.66 6.26 -6.76
N ASP A 58 -8.45 6.17 -5.69
CA ASP A 58 -8.36 7.10 -4.56
C ASP A 58 -8.60 6.35 -3.23
N PRO A 59 -7.80 6.57 -2.18
CA PRO A 59 -7.95 5.87 -0.91
C PRO A 59 -9.28 6.12 -0.17
N ASN A 60 -9.87 7.31 -0.31
CA ASN A 60 -11.15 7.60 0.31
C ASN A 60 -12.29 6.94 -0.49
N ASP A 61 -12.22 7.01 -1.82
CA ASP A 61 -13.13 6.31 -2.72
C ASP A 61 -13.05 4.78 -2.52
N PHE A 62 -11.87 4.24 -2.22
CA PHE A 62 -11.65 2.83 -1.91
C PHE A 62 -12.47 2.38 -0.69
N GLU A 63 -12.43 3.17 0.39
CA GLU A 63 -13.20 2.89 1.60
C GLU A 63 -14.72 3.04 1.37
N VAL A 64 -15.15 4.01 0.55
CA VAL A 64 -16.55 4.13 0.11
C VAL A 64 -16.96 2.90 -0.71
N GLY A 65 -16.10 2.47 -1.63
CA GLY A 65 -16.31 1.29 -2.45
C GLY A 65 -16.53 0.04 -1.61
N LYS A 66 -15.73 -0.14 -0.55
CA LYS A 66 -15.94 -1.22 0.42
C LYS A 66 -17.28 -1.10 1.16
N ARG A 67 -17.58 0.07 1.73
CA ARG A 67 -18.82 0.30 2.52
C ARG A 67 -20.09 0.04 1.70
N HIS A 68 -20.07 0.38 0.43
CA HIS A 68 -21.24 0.27 -0.46
C HIS A 68 -21.16 -0.92 -1.44
N SER A 69 -20.17 -1.81 -1.27
CA SER A 69 -19.95 -2.98 -2.13
C SER A 69 -19.90 -2.62 -3.64
N LEU A 70 -19.18 -1.55 -3.96
CA LEU A 70 -19.00 -1.10 -5.35
C LEU A 70 -17.95 -1.95 -6.07
N GLU A 71 -18.03 -1.95 -7.38
CA GLU A 71 -17.00 -2.52 -8.24
C GLU A 71 -15.71 -1.68 -8.18
N PHE A 72 -14.57 -2.36 -8.30
CA PHE A 72 -13.24 -1.77 -8.32
C PHE A 72 -12.63 -1.90 -9.72
N ILE A 73 -12.72 -0.84 -10.50
CA ILE A 73 -12.26 -0.82 -11.90
C ILE A 73 -10.93 -0.09 -11.99
N ASN A 74 -9.86 -0.83 -12.27
CA ASN A 74 -8.55 -0.27 -12.56
C ASN A 74 -8.48 0.14 -14.05
N VAL A 75 -8.22 1.42 -14.33
CA VAL A 75 -8.11 1.94 -15.71
C VAL A 75 -6.68 2.16 -16.18
N PHE A 76 -5.68 1.90 -15.34
CA PHE A 76 -4.27 2.09 -15.68
C PHE A 76 -3.57 0.77 -15.98
N THR A 77 -2.67 0.83 -16.96
CA THR A 77 -1.60 -0.14 -17.14
C THR A 77 -0.42 0.18 -16.22
N ASP A 78 0.50 -0.78 -16.03
CA ASP A 78 1.70 -0.60 -15.21
C ASP A 78 2.63 0.53 -15.71
N ASP A 79 2.57 0.88 -17.01
CA ASP A 79 3.31 2.01 -17.60
C ASP A 79 2.54 3.34 -17.58
N GLY A 80 1.43 3.42 -16.83
CA GLY A 80 0.68 4.65 -16.60
C GLY A 80 -0.14 5.14 -17.80
N LYS A 81 -0.51 4.23 -18.70
CA LYS A 81 -1.44 4.48 -19.81
C LYS A 81 -2.84 3.99 -19.45
N ILE A 82 -3.83 4.45 -20.20
CA ILE A 82 -5.21 3.97 -20.07
C ILE A 82 -5.35 2.58 -20.71
N ASN A 83 -5.94 1.63 -19.97
CA ASN A 83 -6.27 0.29 -20.47
C ASN A 83 -7.67 0.26 -21.14
N SER A 84 -8.15 -0.93 -21.52
CA SER A 84 -9.47 -1.11 -22.15
C SER A 84 -10.65 -0.64 -21.31
N ASP A 85 -10.57 -0.70 -19.98
CA ASP A 85 -11.65 -0.32 -19.07
C ASP A 85 -11.87 1.20 -18.99
N GLY A 86 -10.86 1.97 -19.42
CA GLY A 86 -10.96 3.42 -19.56
C GLY A 86 -11.82 3.88 -20.75
N GLY A 87 -12.24 2.97 -21.63
CA GLY A 87 -13.03 3.26 -22.82
C GLY A 87 -12.19 3.42 -24.08
N SER A 88 -12.73 2.96 -25.21
CA SER A 88 -12.04 2.85 -26.51
C SER A 88 -11.34 4.13 -26.98
N ASP A 89 -11.92 5.28 -26.66
CA ASP A 89 -11.44 6.58 -27.12
C ASP A 89 -10.13 7.02 -26.44
N PHE A 90 -9.77 6.40 -25.31
CA PHE A 90 -8.64 6.82 -24.48
C PHE A 90 -7.56 5.75 -24.33
N VAL A 91 -7.80 4.51 -24.80
CA VAL A 91 -6.86 3.39 -24.65
C VAL A 91 -5.47 3.76 -25.19
N GLY A 92 -4.43 3.42 -24.43
CA GLY A 92 -3.04 3.65 -24.78
C GLY A 92 -2.56 5.09 -24.54
N MET A 93 -3.43 6.03 -24.19
CA MET A 93 -3.03 7.39 -23.86
C MET A 93 -2.32 7.44 -22.50
N PRO A 94 -1.19 8.18 -22.36
CA PRO A 94 -0.60 8.48 -21.07
C PRO A 94 -1.58 9.24 -20.17
N ARG A 95 -1.59 8.96 -18.86
CA ARG A 95 -2.56 9.49 -17.89
C ARG A 95 -2.82 11.00 -17.96
N PHE A 96 -1.78 11.82 -18.12
CA PHE A 96 -1.93 13.28 -18.21
C PHE A 96 -2.53 13.73 -19.56
N LYS A 97 -2.16 13.05 -20.65
CA LYS A 97 -2.76 13.30 -21.97
C LYS A 97 -4.22 12.83 -22.02
N ALA A 98 -4.53 11.72 -21.36
CA ALA A 98 -5.90 11.26 -21.19
C ALA A 98 -6.75 12.29 -20.43
N ARG A 99 -6.21 12.95 -19.39
CA ARG A 99 -6.91 14.02 -18.66
C ARG A 99 -7.31 15.19 -19.55
N GLU A 100 -6.40 15.64 -20.42
CA GLU A 100 -6.68 16.69 -21.42
C GLU A 100 -7.76 16.22 -22.41
N ALA A 101 -7.57 15.04 -23.01
CA ALA A 101 -8.49 14.48 -24.00
C ALA A 101 -9.92 14.27 -23.45
N VAL A 102 -10.03 13.81 -22.21
CA VAL A 102 -11.31 13.65 -21.51
C VAL A 102 -12.03 14.99 -21.36
N THR A 103 -11.29 16.05 -21.04
CA THR A 103 -11.85 17.40 -20.89
C THR A 103 -12.39 17.92 -22.22
N GLU A 104 -11.62 17.78 -23.29
CA GLU A 104 -12.07 18.14 -24.65
C GLU A 104 -13.29 17.32 -25.08
N ALA A 105 -13.33 16.03 -24.75
CA ALA A 105 -14.44 15.18 -25.09
C ALA A 105 -15.73 15.54 -24.32
N LEU A 106 -15.61 15.97 -23.06
CA LEU A 106 -16.72 16.54 -22.28
C LEU A 106 -17.23 17.86 -22.90
N GLN A 107 -16.33 18.71 -23.39
CA GLN A 107 -16.69 19.95 -24.08
C GLN A 107 -17.44 19.68 -25.39
N LYS A 108 -16.95 18.75 -26.22
CA LYS A 108 -17.60 18.31 -27.46
C LYS A 108 -19.02 17.76 -27.22
N LYS A 109 -19.23 17.08 -26.09
CA LYS A 109 -20.56 16.56 -25.69
C LYS A 109 -21.46 17.60 -25.00
N GLY A 110 -20.98 18.83 -24.78
CA GLY A 110 -21.74 19.87 -24.06
C GLY A 110 -21.96 19.56 -22.57
N LEU A 111 -21.16 18.67 -21.98
CA LEU A 111 -21.26 18.24 -20.59
C LEU A 111 -20.27 18.96 -19.66
N TYR A 112 -19.28 19.64 -20.22
CA TYR A 112 -18.33 20.45 -19.45
C TYR A 112 -19.04 21.64 -18.79
N ARG A 113 -18.71 21.93 -17.53
CA ARG A 113 -19.31 23.03 -16.74
C ARG A 113 -18.30 24.03 -16.18
N GLY A 114 -17.06 24.01 -16.70
CA GLY A 114 -15.98 24.89 -16.27
C GLY A 114 -14.93 24.19 -15.41
N SER A 115 -13.91 24.94 -15.04
CA SER A 115 -12.80 24.54 -14.19
C SER A 115 -12.35 25.73 -13.37
N GLU A 116 -11.94 25.49 -12.14
CA GLU A 116 -11.33 26.48 -11.26
C GLU A 116 -10.00 25.95 -10.75
N ASN A 117 -9.09 26.86 -10.41
CA ASN A 117 -7.82 26.48 -9.80
C ASN A 117 -8.10 25.97 -8.38
N ASN A 118 -7.62 24.78 -8.08
CA ASN A 118 -7.74 24.17 -6.78
C ASN A 118 -6.36 23.73 -6.29
N GLU A 119 -5.91 24.30 -5.18
CA GLU A 119 -4.68 23.86 -4.54
C GLU A 119 -4.88 22.45 -3.97
N MET A 120 -3.93 21.57 -4.25
CA MET A 120 -3.98 20.17 -3.81
C MET A 120 -2.61 19.69 -3.37
N ARG A 121 -2.64 18.69 -2.47
CA ARG A 121 -1.43 17.95 -2.08
C ARG A 121 -1.30 16.74 -2.99
N LEU A 122 -0.22 16.70 -3.75
CA LEU A 122 0.09 15.57 -4.62
C LEU A 122 1.11 14.66 -3.95
N GLY A 123 0.84 13.36 -3.98
CA GLY A 123 1.84 12.36 -3.62
C GLY A 123 2.91 12.32 -4.70
N VAL A 124 4.18 12.46 -4.31
CA VAL A 124 5.32 12.44 -5.22
C VAL A 124 6.28 11.35 -4.76
N CYS A 125 6.80 10.58 -5.71
CA CYS A 125 7.81 9.57 -5.44
C CYS A 125 9.09 10.24 -4.97
N SER A 126 9.58 9.88 -3.79
CA SER A 126 10.81 10.45 -3.19
C SER A 126 12.11 10.12 -3.91
N ARG A 127 12.04 9.40 -5.04
CA ARG A 127 13.21 9.00 -5.85
C ARG A 127 13.15 9.56 -7.25
N SER A 128 12.02 9.42 -7.94
CA SER A 128 11.85 9.89 -9.31
C SER A 128 11.26 11.30 -9.39
N ASN A 129 10.69 11.81 -8.30
CA ASN A 129 9.88 13.02 -8.27
C ASN A 129 8.65 13.01 -9.19
N ASP A 130 8.25 11.83 -9.70
CA ASP A 130 7.00 11.68 -10.45
C ASP A 130 5.80 11.59 -9.51
N VAL A 131 4.63 11.99 -10.01
CA VAL A 131 3.36 11.91 -9.29
C VAL A 131 2.97 10.45 -9.10
N VAL A 132 2.68 10.08 -7.86
CA VAL A 132 2.22 8.73 -7.49
C VAL A 132 0.74 8.59 -7.83
N GLU A 133 0.41 7.54 -8.58
CA GLU A 133 -0.97 7.18 -8.90
C GLU A 133 -1.40 6.01 -8.00
N PRO A 134 -2.51 6.14 -7.25
CA PRO A 134 -3.11 5.02 -6.56
C PRO A 134 -3.67 4.02 -7.58
N MET A 135 -3.38 2.74 -7.37
CA MET A 135 -3.83 1.66 -8.21
C MET A 135 -4.01 0.40 -7.38
N ILE A 136 -5.06 -0.38 -7.66
CA ILE A 136 -5.22 -1.70 -7.08
C ILE A 136 -4.33 -2.69 -7.83
N LYS A 137 -3.46 -3.34 -7.07
CA LYS A 137 -2.60 -4.42 -7.53
C LYS A 137 -2.50 -5.46 -6.42
N PRO A 138 -2.56 -6.76 -6.73
CA PRO A 138 -2.20 -7.80 -5.77
C PRO A 138 -0.75 -7.57 -5.29
N GLN A 139 -0.56 -7.58 -3.96
CA GLN A 139 0.73 -7.31 -3.32
C GLN A 139 0.82 -8.13 -2.03
N TRP A 140 2.04 -8.34 -1.55
CA TRP A 140 2.32 -9.01 -0.28
C TRP A 140 2.30 -8.00 0.87
N TYR A 141 1.54 -8.32 1.92
CA TYR A 141 1.41 -7.47 3.10
C TYR A 141 1.79 -8.23 4.38
N VAL A 142 2.46 -7.53 5.28
CA VAL A 142 2.64 -7.97 6.67
C VAL A 142 1.58 -7.30 7.52
N ASN A 143 0.77 -8.12 8.22
CA ASN A 143 -0.15 -7.59 9.22
C ASN A 143 0.63 -6.94 10.35
N CYS A 144 0.44 -5.63 10.53
CA CYS A 144 1.26 -4.85 11.45
C CYS A 144 0.62 -4.64 12.82
N ASN A 145 -0.65 -5.00 13.01
CA ASN A 145 -1.41 -4.64 14.22
C ASN A 145 -0.77 -5.21 15.48
N ASP A 146 -0.57 -6.53 15.52
CA ASP A 146 0.01 -7.20 16.71
C ASP A 146 1.48 -6.84 16.90
N LEU A 147 2.22 -6.68 15.80
CA LEU A 147 3.63 -6.30 15.83
C LEU A 147 3.81 -4.91 16.42
N ALA A 148 3.01 -3.95 15.96
CA ALA A 148 3.08 -2.58 16.42
C ALA A 148 2.62 -2.45 17.88
N ASN A 149 1.58 -3.19 18.28
CA ASN A 149 1.16 -3.23 19.68
C ASN A 149 2.28 -3.72 20.60
N GLN A 150 2.99 -4.80 20.23
CA GLN A 150 4.13 -5.29 21.01
C GLN A 150 5.28 -4.27 21.06
N ALA A 151 5.63 -3.66 19.92
CA ALA A 151 6.65 -2.62 19.83
C ALA A 151 6.29 -1.35 20.63
N LEU A 152 4.99 -1.02 20.70
CA LEU A 152 4.47 0.08 21.51
C LEU A 152 4.66 -0.23 22.98
N GLN A 153 4.16 -1.38 23.46
CA GLN A 153 4.27 -1.79 24.86
C GLN A 153 5.73 -1.83 25.34
N ALA A 154 6.65 -2.34 24.51
CA ALA A 154 8.07 -2.39 24.84
C ALA A 154 8.68 -1.03 25.23
N ALA A 155 8.14 0.09 24.70
CA ALA A 155 8.64 1.44 24.94
C ALA A 155 7.86 2.23 26.01
N VAL A 156 6.60 1.85 26.28
CA VAL A 156 5.66 2.66 27.08
C VAL A 156 5.28 2.03 28.42
N ASP A 157 5.46 0.72 28.57
CA ASP A 157 5.29 0.05 29.86
C ASP A 157 6.42 0.49 30.80
N GLU A 158 6.09 1.27 31.84
CA GLU A 158 7.07 1.75 32.81
C GLU A 158 7.42 0.69 33.87
N GLU A 159 6.61 -0.36 34.04
CA GLU A 159 6.90 -1.46 34.97
C GLU A 159 7.88 -2.46 34.34
N ASN A 160 7.71 -2.77 33.05
CA ASN A 160 8.56 -3.69 32.29
C ASN A 160 9.17 -3.03 31.05
N LYS A 161 9.76 -1.85 31.24
CA LYS A 161 10.35 -1.07 30.14
C LYS A 161 11.53 -1.79 29.50
N ARG A 162 11.37 -2.20 28.24
CA ARG A 162 12.39 -2.93 27.47
C ARG A 162 13.11 -2.05 26.45
N LEU A 163 12.50 -0.95 26.05
CA LEU A 163 13.02 -0.03 25.05
C LEU A 163 13.01 1.42 25.56
N GLU A 164 14.18 2.04 25.64
CA GLU A 164 14.32 3.47 25.94
C GLU A 164 14.57 4.28 24.65
N ILE A 165 13.72 5.27 24.37
CA ILE A 165 13.90 6.21 23.24
C ILE A 165 14.43 7.55 23.76
N VAL A 166 15.58 7.96 23.24
CA VAL A 166 16.26 9.21 23.60
C VAL A 166 16.47 10.05 22.33
N PRO A 167 16.10 11.35 22.31
CA PRO A 167 15.38 12.10 23.36
C PRO A 167 13.92 11.67 23.57
N LYS A 168 13.41 11.84 24.80
CA LYS A 168 12.06 11.40 25.21
C LYS A 168 10.91 11.97 24.37
N GLN A 169 11.11 13.12 23.72
CA GLN A 169 10.08 13.75 22.87
C GLN A 169 9.63 12.85 21.71
N TYR A 170 10.51 12.00 21.18
CA TYR A 170 10.18 11.08 20.09
C TYR A 170 9.27 9.92 20.52
N LEU A 171 9.08 9.72 21.83
CA LEU A 171 8.13 8.73 22.33
C LEU A 171 6.69 9.07 21.93
N ALA A 172 6.35 10.36 21.84
CA ALA A 172 5.02 10.78 21.39
C ALA A 172 4.79 10.43 19.91
N ASP A 173 5.80 10.66 19.06
CA ASP A 173 5.74 10.29 17.64
C ASP A 173 5.72 8.76 17.47
N TRP A 174 6.49 8.02 18.28
CA TRP A 174 6.47 6.55 18.35
C TRP A 174 5.07 6.01 18.63
N LYS A 175 4.42 6.52 19.69
CA LYS A 175 3.04 6.17 20.05
C LYS A 175 2.08 6.44 18.91
N ARG A 176 2.04 7.69 18.44
CA ARG A 176 1.13 8.10 17.36
C ARG A 176 1.29 7.24 16.11
N TRP A 177 2.53 6.90 15.73
CA TRP A 177 2.77 6.13 14.51
C TRP A 177 2.35 4.67 14.64
N LEU A 178 2.69 4.01 15.76
CA LEU A 178 2.33 2.60 15.98
C LEU A 178 0.83 2.39 16.22
N GLU A 179 0.15 3.32 16.90
CA GLU A 179 -1.30 3.26 17.11
C GLU A 179 -2.10 3.38 15.80
N ASN A 180 -1.53 4.05 14.79
CA ASN A 180 -2.19 4.30 13.49
C ASN A 180 -1.51 3.54 12.34
N ILE A 181 -0.71 2.52 12.65
CA ILE A 181 0.01 1.76 11.62
C ILE A 181 -0.99 1.05 10.70
N ARG A 182 -0.61 0.92 9.43
CA ARG A 182 -1.34 0.08 8.47
C ARG A 182 -0.47 -1.12 8.11
N ASP A 183 -1.12 -2.15 7.56
CA ASP A 183 -0.43 -3.30 7.01
C ASP A 183 0.65 -2.86 6.02
N TRP A 184 1.82 -3.47 6.15
CA TRP A 184 3.00 -3.05 5.43
C TRP A 184 3.10 -3.83 4.14
N CYS A 185 2.94 -3.15 3.01
CA CYS A 185 3.23 -3.70 1.69
C CYS A 185 4.74 -3.98 1.57
N ILE A 186 5.13 -5.25 1.50
CA ILE A 186 6.53 -5.69 1.45
C ILE A 186 6.99 -6.09 0.06
N SER A 187 6.10 -6.24 -0.93
CA SER A 187 6.48 -6.53 -2.31
C SER A 187 6.77 -5.27 -3.12
N ARG A 188 7.73 -5.37 -4.04
CA ARG A 188 8.18 -4.29 -4.92
C ARG A 188 8.42 -4.84 -6.32
N GLN A 189 7.90 -4.14 -7.32
CA GLN A 189 8.14 -4.42 -8.74
C GLN A 189 9.48 -3.81 -9.18
N LEU A 190 10.56 -4.23 -8.53
CA LEU A 190 11.93 -3.76 -8.79
C LEU A 190 12.82 -4.93 -9.18
N TRP A 191 13.92 -4.64 -9.88
CA TRP A 191 14.89 -5.67 -10.26
C TRP A 191 15.90 -5.96 -9.15
N TRP A 192 16.08 -5.01 -8.22
CA TRP A 192 17.03 -5.13 -7.12
C TRP A 192 16.32 -5.37 -5.80
N GLY A 193 16.59 -6.53 -5.20
CA GLY A 193 16.07 -6.93 -3.90
C GLY A 193 16.08 -8.45 -3.78
N HIS A 194 15.60 -8.95 -2.65
CA HIS A 194 15.47 -10.40 -2.44
C HIS A 194 14.17 -10.84 -3.09
N GLN A 195 14.23 -11.74 -4.08
CA GLN A 195 13.02 -12.26 -4.71
C GLN A 195 12.12 -12.94 -3.68
N ILE A 196 10.82 -12.69 -3.76
CA ILE A 196 9.86 -13.25 -2.80
C ILE A 196 9.83 -14.78 -2.97
N PRO A 197 9.93 -15.56 -1.88
CA PRO A 197 9.88 -17.02 -1.92
C PRO A 197 8.43 -17.53 -2.03
N ALA A 198 7.68 -16.98 -2.97
CA ALA A 198 6.31 -17.36 -3.28
C ALA A 198 6.20 -17.82 -4.72
N TRP A 199 5.41 -18.87 -4.94
CA TRP A 199 5.26 -19.56 -6.19
C TRP A 199 3.79 -19.60 -6.55
N TYR A 200 3.46 -19.12 -7.75
CA TYR A 200 2.13 -19.19 -8.31
C TYR A 200 1.96 -20.51 -9.05
N VAL A 201 0.87 -21.21 -8.75
CA VAL A 201 0.48 -22.44 -9.43
C VAL A 201 -0.51 -22.07 -10.52
N THR A 202 -0.23 -22.40 -11.78
CA THR A 202 -1.20 -22.28 -12.89
C THR A 202 -1.67 -23.68 -13.27
N LEU A 203 -2.94 -23.98 -13.02
CA LEU A 203 -3.52 -25.29 -13.36
C LEU A 203 -3.89 -25.34 -14.84
N GLU A 204 -3.78 -26.51 -15.47
CA GLU A 204 -4.20 -26.67 -16.87
C GLU A 204 -5.72 -26.45 -17.05
N ASP A 205 -6.53 -26.71 -16.03
CA ASP A 205 -7.98 -26.54 -16.05
C ASP A 205 -8.46 -25.14 -15.63
N ASP A 206 -7.55 -24.21 -15.34
CA ASP A 206 -7.91 -22.83 -14.98
C ASP A 206 -8.58 -22.09 -16.14
N VAL A 207 -9.69 -21.42 -15.83
CA VAL A 207 -10.41 -20.55 -16.77
C VAL A 207 -9.55 -19.35 -17.16
N ARG A 208 -8.82 -18.78 -16.19
CA ARG A 208 -7.87 -17.68 -16.39
C ARG A 208 -6.48 -18.15 -16.01
N ARG A 209 -5.59 -18.24 -17.00
CA ARG A 209 -4.20 -18.68 -16.79
C ARG A 209 -3.22 -17.52 -16.59
N GLU A 210 -3.74 -16.31 -16.38
CA GLU A 210 -2.95 -15.13 -16.07
C GLU A 210 -2.33 -15.27 -14.69
N PHE A 211 -1.10 -14.79 -14.54
CA PHE A 211 -0.35 -14.83 -13.29
C PHE A 211 -1.08 -14.00 -12.22
N GLY A 212 -1.30 -14.59 -11.03
CA GLY A 212 -2.02 -13.92 -9.94
C GLY A 212 -3.53 -13.78 -10.15
N ALA A 213 -4.14 -14.46 -11.13
CA ALA A 213 -5.59 -14.41 -11.37
C ALA A 213 -6.42 -14.96 -10.20
N TYR A 214 -5.85 -15.86 -9.40
CA TYR A 214 -6.48 -16.50 -8.26
C TYR A 214 -5.63 -16.37 -7.00
N ASN A 215 -6.21 -15.88 -5.89
CA ASN A 215 -5.47 -15.65 -4.65
C ASN A 215 -5.08 -16.95 -3.91
N ASP A 216 -5.77 -18.06 -4.14
CA ASP A 216 -5.53 -19.36 -3.50
C ASP A 216 -4.47 -20.21 -4.20
N HIS A 217 -3.96 -19.73 -5.34
CA HIS A 217 -2.96 -20.42 -6.16
C HIS A 217 -1.51 -20.18 -5.72
N TRP A 218 -1.30 -19.39 -4.67
CA TRP A 218 0.01 -19.11 -4.11
C TRP A 218 0.48 -20.18 -3.12
N VAL A 219 1.74 -20.59 -3.26
CA VAL A 219 2.49 -21.49 -2.38
C VAL A 219 3.76 -20.78 -1.91
N VAL A 220 4.05 -20.76 -0.61
CA VAL A 220 5.23 -20.09 -0.06
C VAL A 220 6.24 -21.13 0.37
N ALA A 221 7.42 -21.14 -0.26
CA ALA A 221 8.43 -22.16 -0.03
C ALA A 221 9.83 -21.62 -0.36
N ARG A 222 10.87 -22.13 0.31
CA ARG A 222 12.24 -21.61 0.17
C ARG A 222 12.88 -21.96 -1.16
N THR A 223 12.49 -23.11 -1.72
CA THR A 223 12.99 -23.60 -3.02
C THR A 223 11.84 -24.05 -3.92
N GLU A 224 12.14 -24.21 -5.21
CA GLU A 224 11.18 -24.72 -6.20
C GLU A 224 10.75 -26.15 -5.88
N GLU A 225 11.66 -26.99 -5.36
CA GLU A 225 11.35 -28.37 -5.02
C GLU A 225 10.37 -28.46 -3.84
N GLU A 226 10.53 -27.60 -2.84
CA GLU A 226 9.58 -27.49 -1.72
C GLU A 226 8.22 -27.00 -2.22
N ALA A 227 8.20 -25.99 -3.09
CA ALA A 227 6.98 -25.47 -3.70
C ALA A 227 6.25 -26.54 -4.52
N GLN A 228 6.99 -27.31 -5.34
CA GLN A 228 6.47 -28.39 -6.16
C GLN A 228 5.83 -29.48 -5.30
N LYS A 229 6.46 -29.83 -4.17
CA LYS A 229 5.92 -30.82 -3.24
C LYS A 229 4.61 -30.35 -2.60
N GLU A 230 4.56 -29.12 -2.11
CA GLU A 230 3.35 -28.56 -1.51
C GLU A 230 2.22 -28.41 -2.55
N ALA A 231 2.53 -27.89 -3.74
CA ALA A 231 1.57 -27.76 -4.83
C ALA A 231 1.00 -29.13 -5.26
N SER A 232 1.84 -30.16 -5.37
CA SER A 232 1.40 -31.51 -5.71
C SER A 232 0.46 -32.12 -4.67
N GLN A 233 0.65 -31.79 -3.38
CA GLN A 233 -0.25 -32.21 -2.32
C GLN A 233 -1.57 -31.44 -2.36
N ARG A 234 -1.52 -30.13 -2.59
CA ARG A 234 -2.70 -29.25 -2.63
C ARG A 234 -3.59 -29.52 -3.84
N TYR A 235 -2.99 -29.77 -5.00
CA TYR A 235 -3.67 -29.98 -6.29
C TYR A 235 -3.52 -31.42 -6.80
N ASN A 236 -3.69 -32.39 -5.90
CA ASN A 236 -3.48 -33.80 -6.20
C ASN A 236 -4.25 -34.27 -7.45
N GLY A 237 -3.54 -34.92 -8.37
CA GLY A 237 -4.09 -35.42 -9.63
C GLY A 237 -4.29 -34.37 -10.73
N LYS A 238 -4.00 -33.10 -10.47
CA LYS A 238 -4.02 -32.04 -11.51
C LYS A 238 -2.62 -31.81 -12.08
N LYS A 239 -2.59 -31.41 -13.35
CA LYS A 239 -1.37 -30.89 -13.99
C LYS A 239 -1.28 -29.39 -13.79
N PHE A 240 -0.09 -28.92 -13.48
CA PHE A 240 0.15 -27.51 -13.19
C PHE A 240 1.55 -27.07 -13.60
N HIS A 241 1.72 -25.76 -13.75
CA HIS A 241 3.00 -25.09 -13.90
C HIS A 241 3.26 -24.21 -12.68
N LEU A 242 4.50 -24.15 -12.22
CA LEU A 242 4.93 -23.22 -11.17
C LEU A 242 5.70 -22.05 -11.77
N SER A 243 5.45 -20.87 -11.24
CA SER A 243 6.23 -19.68 -11.54
C SER A 243 6.48 -18.90 -10.25
N GLN A 244 7.74 -18.61 -9.94
CA GLN A 244 8.07 -17.78 -8.79
C GLN A 244 7.58 -16.35 -9.01
N ASP A 245 7.15 -15.69 -7.94
CA ASP A 245 6.83 -14.28 -7.94
C ASP A 245 8.02 -13.44 -8.43
N PRO A 246 7.86 -12.64 -9.50
CA PRO A 246 8.94 -11.77 -9.97
C PRO A 246 9.20 -10.59 -9.04
N ASP A 247 8.32 -10.32 -8.07
CA ASP A 247 8.52 -9.25 -7.10
C ASP A 247 9.69 -9.51 -6.16
N VAL A 248 10.28 -8.41 -5.69
CA VAL A 248 11.31 -8.42 -4.65
C VAL A 248 10.78 -7.82 -3.36
N LEU A 249 11.40 -8.21 -2.24
CA LEU A 249 11.12 -7.66 -0.93
C LEU A 249 11.60 -6.21 -0.81
N ASP A 250 10.81 -5.40 -0.11
CA ASP A 250 11.16 -4.05 0.32
C ASP A 250 12.52 -4.01 1.01
N THR A 251 13.37 -3.04 0.67
CA THR A 251 14.67 -2.85 1.35
C THR A 251 14.49 -2.67 2.86
N TRP A 252 13.39 -2.08 3.30
CA TRP A 252 13.09 -1.96 4.74
C TRP A 252 12.75 -3.29 5.41
N PHE A 253 12.31 -4.30 4.64
CA PHE A 253 12.05 -5.65 5.15
C PHE A 253 13.35 -6.36 5.50
N SER A 254 14.33 -6.35 4.59
CA SER A 254 15.64 -6.94 4.88
C SER A 254 16.42 -6.13 5.91
N SER A 255 16.40 -4.79 5.84
CA SER A 255 17.11 -3.96 6.84
C SER A 255 16.47 -4.03 8.24
N GLY A 256 15.17 -4.29 8.32
CA GLY A 256 14.49 -4.57 9.59
C GLY A 256 14.97 -5.86 10.27
N LEU A 257 15.57 -6.79 9.53
CA LEU A 257 16.17 -8.02 10.09
C LEU A 257 17.62 -7.82 10.53
N PHE A 258 18.21 -6.65 10.33
CA PHE A 258 19.63 -6.38 10.59
C PHE A 258 20.12 -6.86 11.98
N PRO A 259 19.41 -6.60 13.10
CA PRO A 259 19.87 -7.04 14.43
C PRO A 259 19.94 -8.56 14.61
N LEU A 260 19.24 -9.31 13.76
CA LEU A 260 19.20 -10.77 13.78
C LEU A 260 20.18 -11.35 12.75
N SER A 261 20.10 -10.88 11.50
CA SER A 261 20.83 -11.47 10.38
C SER A 261 22.35 -11.34 10.53
N VAL A 262 22.85 -10.25 11.12
CA VAL A 262 24.29 -10.08 11.34
C VAL A 262 24.85 -11.02 12.42
N LEU A 263 23.98 -11.58 13.26
CA LEU A 263 24.32 -12.56 14.28
C LEU A 263 24.09 -14.00 13.80
N GLY A 264 23.73 -14.21 12.54
CA GLY A 264 23.56 -15.54 11.93
C GLY A 264 22.15 -16.14 12.07
N TRP A 265 21.15 -15.38 12.50
CA TRP A 265 19.75 -15.79 12.36
C TRP A 265 19.42 -16.01 10.87
N PRO A 266 18.68 -17.08 10.49
CA PRO A 266 17.81 -17.91 11.33
C PRO A 266 18.47 -19.11 12.03
N ASP A 267 19.78 -19.28 11.92
CA ASP A 267 20.48 -20.39 12.57
C ASP A 267 20.72 -20.10 14.07
N ASP A 268 20.83 -21.17 14.86
CA ASP A 268 21.01 -21.09 16.31
C ASP A 268 22.50 -20.88 16.68
N THR A 269 23.02 -19.71 16.34
CA THR A 269 24.45 -19.40 16.51
C THR A 269 24.80 -18.97 17.94
N GLN A 270 26.09 -19.07 18.28
CA GLN A 270 26.59 -18.57 19.56
C GLN A 270 26.50 -17.04 19.64
N ASP A 271 26.78 -16.33 18.54
CA ASP A 271 26.72 -14.87 18.49
C ASP A 271 25.30 -14.35 18.75
N LEU A 272 24.27 -15.00 18.18
CA LEU A 272 22.88 -14.64 18.44
C LEU A 272 22.55 -14.78 19.93
N LYS A 273 22.93 -15.89 20.56
CA LYS A 273 22.69 -16.13 22.01
C LYS A 273 23.45 -15.16 22.91
N THR A 274 24.63 -14.71 22.49
CA THR A 274 25.50 -13.88 23.33
C THR A 274 25.22 -12.39 23.17
N PHE A 275 24.87 -11.93 21.96
CA PHE A 275 24.81 -10.50 21.64
C PHE A 275 23.40 -9.97 21.36
N TYR A 276 22.38 -10.83 21.32
CA TYR A 276 20.98 -10.42 21.22
C TYR A 276 20.29 -10.53 22.59
N PRO A 277 19.63 -9.48 23.10
CA PRO A 277 19.46 -8.15 22.50
C PRO A 277 20.71 -7.26 22.64
N THR A 278 20.87 -6.28 21.74
CA THR A 278 21.98 -5.32 21.81
C THR A 278 21.71 -4.17 22.80
N SER A 279 22.73 -3.41 23.20
CA SER A 279 22.56 -2.36 24.21
C SER A 279 21.99 -1.06 23.66
N VAL A 280 22.53 -0.54 22.55
CA VAL A 280 22.21 0.79 22.01
C VAL A 280 22.21 0.79 20.47
N LEU A 281 21.16 1.35 19.88
CA LEU A 281 21.14 1.76 18.47
C LEU A 281 21.28 3.29 18.39
N GLU A 282 22.27 3.78 17.66
CA GLU A 282 22.41 5.20 17.33
C GLU A 282 22.02 5.45 15.87
N THR A 283 21.09 6.39 15.61
CA THR A 283 20.64 6.69 14.24
C THR A 283 19.98 8.07 14.13
N GLY A 284 19.64 8.50 12.92
CA GLY A 284 18.86 9.71 12.67
C GLY A 284 17.36 9.51 12.94
N HIS A 285 16.68 10.55 13.41
CA HIS A 285 15.24 10.51 13.66
C HIS A 285 14.38 10.29 12.40
N ASP A 286 14.95 10.54 11.22
CA ASP A 286 14.27 10.44 9.93
C ASP A 286 13.91 9.01 9.52
N ILE A 287 14.62 8.02 10.05
CA ILE A 287 14.36 6.59 9.80
C ILE A 287 13.81 5.86 11.04
N LEU A 288 13.32 6.60 12.03
CA LEU A 288 12.66 6.04 13.22
C LEU A 288 11.53 5.07 12.85
N PHE A 289 10.73 5.39 11.83
CA PHE A 289 9.58 4.58 11.44
C PHE A 289 9.88 3.58 10.32
N PHE A 290 10.75 3.96 9.39
CA PHE A 290 11.11 3.10 8.26
C PHE A 290 12.07 1.98 8.67
N TRP A 291 12.90 2.22 9.69
CA TRP A 291 13.92 1.25 10.13
C TRP A 291 13.78 0.84 11.58
N VAL A 292 13.85 1.76 12.54
CA VAL A 292 13.88 1.42 13.97
C VAL A 292 12.62 0.68 14.40
N ALA A 293 11.44 1.21 14.04
CA ALA A 293 10.17 0.54 14.31
C ALA A 293 10.09 -0.85 13.65
N ARG A 294 10.58 -0.99 12.41
CA ARG A 294 10.60 -2.28 11.70
C ARG A 294 11.51 -3.30 12.40
N MET A 295 12.70 -2.87 12.85
CA MET A 295 13.60 -3.72 13.64
C MET A 295 12.96 -4.16 14.95
N VAL A 296 12.27 -3.26 15.67
CA VAL A 296 11.61 -3.62 16.94
C VAL A 296 10.48 -4.61 16.70
N MET A 297 9.63 -4.36 15.70
CA MET A 297 8.53 -5.25 15.33
C MET A 297 9.00 -6.65 14.92
N LEU A 298 9.99 -6.73 14.03
CA LEU A 298 10.53 -8.01 13.56
C LEU A 298 11.37 -8.72 14.62
N GLY A 299 12.17 -7.96 15.39
CA GLY A 299 12.95 -8.49 16.51
C GLY A 299 12.07 -9.16 17.57
N LEU A 300 11.01 -8.48 18.01
CA LEU A 300 10.07 -9.06 18.98
C LEU A 300 9.40 -10.33 18.43
N LYS A 301 9.02 -10.33 17.16
CA LYS A 301 8.30 -11.45 16.54
C LYS A 301 9.19 -12.67 16.25
N LEU A 302 10.42 -12.45 15.79
CA LEU A 302 11.30 -13.50 15.28
C LEU A 302 12.43 -13.86 16.24
N GLY A 303 12.95 -12.88 16.98
CA GLY A 303 14.01 -13.04 17.98
C GLY A 303 13.48 -13.21 19.41
N GLY A 304 12.20 -12.92 19.66
CA GLY A 304 11.56 -13.06 20.97
C GLY A 304 11.85 -11.92 21.95
N ASP A 305 12.83 -11.05 21.66
CA ASP A 305 13.16 -9.87 22.46
C ASP A 305 13.16 -8.56 21.64
N VAL A 306 13.34 -7.40 22.28
CA VAL A 306 13.64 -6.17 21.57
C VAL A 306 15.02 -6.29 20.92
N PRO A 307 15.27 -5.74 19.72
CA PRO A 307 16.59 -5.80 19.10
C PRO A 307 17.68 -5.00 19.85
N PHE A 308 17.26 -3.99 20.61
CA PHE A 308 18.11 -3.12 21.40
C PHE A 308 17.37 -2.59 22.62
N GLY A 309 18.06 -2.40 23.74
CA GLY A 309 17.48 -1.80 24.95
C GLY A 309 17.31 -0.27 24.87
N LYS A 310 18.07 0.40 24.00
CA LYS A 310 18.07 1.87 23.89
C LYS A 310 18.22 2.34 22.43
N VAL A 311 17.47 3.37 22.06
CA VAL A 311 17.62 4.09 20.79
C VAL A 311 18.02 5.52 21.08
N ARG A 312 19.14 5.94 20.51
CA ARG A 312 19.60 7.34 20.53
C ARG A 312 19.41 7.95 19.15
N LEU A 313 18.51 8.92 19.08
CA LEU A 313 18.19 9.66 17.87
C LEU A 313 18.99 10.95 17.81
N LEU A 314 19.79 11.09 16.75
CA LEU A 314 20.59 12.27 16.46
C LEU A 314 19.81 13.24 15.57
N SER A 315 20.10 14.53 15.74
CA SER A 315 19.64 15.57 14.81
C SER A 315 20.41 15.47 13.50
N ARG A 316 19.81 15.96 12.41
CA ARG A 316 20.48 16.04 11.12
C ARG A 316 21.65 17.02 11.19
N ALA A 317 22.69 16.75 10.41
CA ALA A 317 23.72 17.74 10.12
C ALA A 317 23.18 18.70 9.06
N ASP A 318 22.99 19.97 9.43
CA ASP A 318 22.51 21.01 8.53
C ASP A 318 23.67 21.88 8.05
N HIS A 319 23.72 22.12 6.73
CA HIS A 319 24.54 23.19 6.15
C HIS A 319 23.59 24.12 5.37
N PHE A 320 23.52 25.40 5.74
CA PHE A 320 22.60 26.39 5.17
C PHE A 320 21.10 26.00 5.20
N MET A 321 20.61 25.43 6.30
CA MET A 321 19.19 25.02 6.47
C MET A 321 18.66 24.07 5.39
N ARG A 322 19.55 23.39 4.65
CA ARG A 322 19.20 22.30 3.74
C ARG A 322 19.75 21.01 4.30
N THR A 323 18.90 20.00 4.38
CA THR A 323 19.35 18.64 4.70
C THR A 323 20.33 18.19 3.62
N LEU A 324 21.50 17.69 4.06
CA LEU A 324 22.41 16.99 3.18
C LEU A 324 21.79 15.64 2.82
N SER A 325 21.26 15.54 1.61
CA SER A 325 20.75 14.29 1.04
C SER A 325 21.21 14.17 -0.41
N VAL A 326 21.69 12.98 -0.80
CA VAL A 326 21.96 12.61 -2.20
C VAL A 326 20.68 12.15 -2.90
N TRP A 327 19.59 11.97 -2.14
CA TRP A 327 18.32 11.45 -2.59
C TRP A 327 17.23 12.46 -2.26
N ALA A 328 16.79 13.23 -3.26
CA ALA A 328 15.70 14.18 -3.16
C ALA A 328 14.69 13.91 -4.28
#